data_AF-A0A0G1TUD4-F1
#
_entry.id   AF-A0A0G1TUD4-F1
#
_cell.length_a   1.000
_cell.length_b   1.000
_cell.length_c   1.000
_cell.angle_alpha   90.00
_cell.angle_beta   90.00
_cell.angle_gamma   90.00
#
_symmetry.space_group_name_H-M   'P 1'
#
loop_
_entity.id
_entity.type
_entity.pdbx_description
1 polymer ?
#
loop_
_entity_poly.entity_id
_entity_poly.type
_entity_poly.pdbx_seq_one_letter_code
_entity_poly.pdbx_strand_id
1 'polypeptide(L)'
;MGYRLPISKNWLEARKQEEWTRGRTITAVKLTFRKLWRIMVCQVRVNLRDGRGEEKTSAYYTLGNPLLNFEVDFGKKQLEKKPLPVVVELGEAEELLRSRGEGGGKILEAGRKFLKLDSFDFAKHALVVGQTGVGKSKLLEILVGRLRRDYRDEYGVVVIDPHAAMKFPETDGAVLDFVRGGCELFGSRMDPHMTTEMTTLVFKAMLGSQYGAKLERVLKFAVFTLLTAGKMSVAGLRKFLGEIEFRNEVLGGIGENNQLKHFWETEFSEIETKYYETAVAPILAVIDELSLTTAFSGVGAASLPGLIQEKGLVYVSLNRTILGDRATRMIAGLVMQQVFMLAMTSGVGKKLILVVDEISLIENEGLATILAEARKFGLTVYVSQQYLSQVSGGLLASILANIYNYFVFRVSDEDARVLGRNMSLVFPEWVIEEAKKKGISEEELKKQILVKLDPRMCVARLFANGKYYPALEGRTVDYEQSG
;
A
#
# COMPACT_ATOMS: atom_id res chain seq x y z
N MET A 1 18.25 51.93 2.02
CA MET A 1 17.44 50.70 2.17
C MET A 1 17.98 49.89 3.34
N GLY A 2 17.15 49.61 4.35
CA GLY A 2 17.54 48.76 5.49
C GLY A 2 17.76 47.31 5.06
N TYR A 3 18.71 46.64 5.70
CA TYR A 3 18.95 45.20 5.52
C TYR A 3 17.79 44.40 6.15
N ARG A 4 17.18 43.50 5.36
CA ARG A 4 16.18 42.53 5.82
C ARG A 4 16.75 41.13 5.64
N LEU A 5 16.63 40.25 6.65
CA LEU A 5 17.02 38.86 6.47
C LEU A 5 16.10 38.21 5.42
N PRO A 6 16.64 37.42 4.49
CA PRO A 6 15.82 36.74 3.50
C PRO A 6 14.88 35.76 4.20
N ILE A 7 13.62 35.72 3.76
CA ILE A 7 12.60 34.81 4.32
C ILE A 7 12.89 33.34 3.95
N SER A 8 13.68 33.12 2.89
CA SER A 8 13.97 31.80 2.32
C SER A 8 15.44 31.35 2.42
N LYS A 9 16.36 32.17 2.94
CA LYS A 9 17.78 31.82 3.03
C LYS A 9 18.23 31.65 4.48
N ASN A 10 19.23 30.80 4.69
CA ASN A 10 19.86 30.64 6.00
C ASN A 10 20.50 31.98 6.44
N TRP A 11 20.37 32.34 7.72
CA TRP A 11 20.98 33.57 8.24
C TRP A 11 22.53 33.56 8.11
N LEU A 12 23.15 32.37 8.13
CA LEU A 12 24.59 32.20 7.86
C LEU A 12 24.96 32.57 6.41
N GLU A 13 24.11 32.21 5.46
CA GLU A 13 24.28 32.59 4.05
C GLU A 13 24.03 34.08 3.87
N ALA A 14 23.00 34.62 4.52
CA ALA A 14 22.69 36.04 4.49
C ALA A 14 23.86 36.86 5.07
N ARG A 15 24.48 36.39 6.16
CA ARG A 15 25.69 36.98 6.75
C ARG A 15 26.87 36.94 5.79
N LYS A 16 27.19 35.78 5.20
CA LYS A 16 28.28 35.64 4.22
C LYS A 16 28.04 36.51 2.99
N GLN A 17 26.81 36.57 2.50
CA GLN A 17 26.44 37.40 1.36
C GLN A 17 26.63 38.89 1.68
N GLU A 18 26.26 39.34 2.88
CA GLU A 18 26.43 40.73 3.29
C GLU A 18 27.91 41.10 3.51
N GLU A 19 28.71 40.17 4.04
CA GLU A 19 30.17 40.29 4.18
C GLU A 19 30.84 40.38 2.79
N TRP A 20 30.49 39.50 1.86
CA TRP A 20 31.09 39.48 0.51
C TRP A 20 30.61 40.61 -0.41
N THR A 21 29.31 40.92 -0.41
CA THR A 21 28.73 41.86 -1.38
C THR A 21 28.93 43.31 -0.94
N ARG A 22 29.01 43.56 0.37
CA ARG A 22 28.98 44.93 0.92
C ARG A 22 30.04 45.21 1.98
N GLY A 23 30.89 44.24 2.33
CA GLY A 23 31.96 44.43 3.32
C GLY A 23 31.43 44.74 4.73
N ARG A 24 30.22 44.26 5.06
CA ARG A 24 29.57 44.48 6.36
C ARG A 24 29.34 43.16 7.08
N THR A 25 29.73 43.12 8.34
CA THR A 25 29.58 41.95 9.21
C THR A 25 28.36 42.10 10.09
N ILE A 26 27.49 41.10 10.13
CA ILE A 26 26.38 41.06 11.10
C ILE A 26 26.96 40.72 12.48
N THR A 27 26.89 41.66 13.42
CA THR A 27 27.42 41.49 14.79
C THR A 27 26.38 40.92 15.75
N ALA A 28 25.11 41.30 15.59
CA ALA A 28 24.02 40.80 16.40
C ALA A 28 22.69 40.83 15.64
N VAL A 29 21.82 39.85 15.91
CA VAL A 29 20.41 39.87 15.51
C VAL A 29 19.57 39.79 16.77
N LYS A 30 18.74 40.81 17.01
CA LYS A 30 17.83 40.86 18.15
C LYS A 30 16.39 40.68 17.67
N LEU A 31 15.76 39.62 18.13
CA LEU A 31 14.33 39.35 17.92
C LEU A 31 13.56 39.84 19.14
N THR A 32 12.51 40.64 18.93
CA THR A 32 11.61 41.08 19.99
C THR A 32 10.19 40.74 19.60
N PHE A 33 9.60 39.80 20.32
CA PHE A 33 8.21 39.39 20.11
C PHE A 33 7.29 40.31 20.90
N ARG A 34 6.28 40.86 20.23
CA ARG A 34 5.23 41.68 20.84
C ARG A 34 3.87 41.12 20.44
N LYS A 35 2.99 40.95 21.43
CA LYS A 35 1.59 40.63 21.18
C LYS A 35 0.87 41.93 20.84
N LEU A 36 0.44 42.07 19.59
CA LEU A 36 -0.42 43.15 19.13
C LEU A 36 -1.80 42.54 18.89
N TRP A 37 -2.73 42.82 19.79
CA TRP A 37 -4.08 42.22 19.78
C TRP A 37 -4.01 40.67 19.89
N ARG A 38 -4.61 39.96 18.93
CA ARG A 38 -4.59 38.49 18.80
C ARG A 38 -3.41 37.95 17.99
N ILE A 39 -2.51 38.80 17.49
CA ILE A 39 -1.42 38.41 16.58
C ILE A 39 -0.07 38.65 17.27
N MET A 40 0.84 37.67 17.18
CA MET A 40 2.24 37.87 17.56
C MET A 40 3.00 38.52 16.40
N VAL A 41 3.67 39.63 16.69
CA VAL A 41 4.54 40.32 15.73
C VAL A 41 5.97 40.25 16.24
N CYS A 42 6.91 39.90 15.35
CA CYS A 42 8.33 39.88 15.65
C CYS A 42 9.01 41.12 15.07
N GLN A 43 9.61 41.95 15.93
CA GLN A 43 10.54 43.00 15.53
C GLN A 43 11.94 42.39 15.40
N VAL A 44 12.54 42.51 14.23
CA VAL A 44 13.89 42.05 13.93
C VAL A 44 14.80 43.26 13.86
N ARG A 45 15.82 43.31 14.70
CA ARG A 45 16.94 44.26 14.58
C ARG A 45 18.20 43.53 14.19
N VAL A 46 18.88 44.03 13.18
CA VAL A 46 20.16 43.52 12.71
C VAL A 46 21.19 44.61 12.91
N ASN A 47 22.19 44.33 13.74
CA ASN A 47 23.36 45.19 13.93
C ASN A 47 24.43 44.75 12.92
N LEU A 48 24.90 45.71 12.14
CA LEU A 48 25.92 45.55 11.11
C LEU A 48 27.13 46.37 11.54
N ARG A 49 28.33 45.86 11.32
CA ARG A 49 29.58 46.61 11.43
C ARG A 49 30.24 46.64 10.06
N ASP A 50 30.58 47.81 9.56
CA ASP A 50 31.30 47.92 8.29
C ASP A 50 32.83 47.77 8.46
N GLY A 51 33.56 47.65 7.35
CA GLY A 51 35.02 47.51 7.35
C GLY A 51 35.79 48.70 7.93
N ARG A 52 35.12 49.83 8.26
CA ARG A 52 35.71 50.99 8.94
C ARG A 52 35.40 51.00 10.44
N GLY A 53 34.65 50.03 10.93
CA GLY A 53 34.28 49.90 12.34
C GLY A 53 32.99 50.63 12.72
N GLU A 54 32.29 51.28 11.78
CA GLU A 54 31.02 51.94 12.08
C GLU A 54 29.88 50.92 12.24
N GLU A 55 29.07 51.10 13.28
CA GLU A 55 27.90 50.25 13.53
C GLU A 55 26.62 50.86 12.94
N LYS A 56 25.91 50.06 12.15
CA LYS A 56 24.61 50.42 11.56
C LYS A 56 23.55 49.43 12.01
N THR A 57 22.41 49.94 12.46
CA THR A 57 21.27 49.12 12.87
C THR A 57 20.16 49.18 11.83
N SER A 58 19.68 48.02 11.39
CA SER A 58 18.49 47.88 10.55
C SER A 58 17.37 47.24 11.34
N ALA A 59 16.15 47.76 11.26
CA ALA A 59 14.98 47.22 11.97
C ALA A 59 13.79 47.03 11.04
N TYR A 60 13.09 45.91 11.17
CA TYR A 60 11.85 45.64 10.45
C TYR A 60 10.92 44.71 11.26
N TYR A 61 9.64 44.66 10.89
CA TYR A 61 8.65 43.80 11.51
C TYR A 61 8.29 42.65 10.57
N THR A 62 8.05 41.47 11.13
CA THR A 62 7.61 40.28 10.41
C THR A 62 6.64 39.47 11.27
N LEU A 63 5.74 38.73 10.62
CA LEU A 63 4.77 37.84 11.26
C LEU A 63 5.34 36.44 11.56
N GLY A 64 6.53 36.11 11.06
CA GLY A 64 7.19 34.80 11.25
C GLY A 64 8.59 34.90 11.86
N ASN A 65 9.14 33.79 12.36
CA ASN A 65 10.53 33.72 12.82
C ASN A 65 11.49 33.78 11.62
N PRO A 66 12.34 34.83 11.48
CA PRO A 66 13.28 34.93 10.36
C PRO A 66 14.49 33.98 10.49
N LEU A 67 14.66 33.30 11.64
CA LEU A 67 15.73 32.33 11.87
C LEU A 67 15.23 30.92 11.55
N LEU A 68 15.31 30.53 10.28
CA LEU A 68 14.80 29.25 9.76
C LEU A 68 15.37 28.00 10.49
N ASN A 69 16.58 28.10 11.04
CA ASN A 69 17.28 27.00 11.71
C ASN A 69 17.08 26.96 13.23
N PHE A 70 16.24 27.83 13.80
CA PHE A 70 16.02 27.89 15.23
C PHE A 70 14.53 27.93 15.58
N GLU A 71 14.18 27.24 16.64
CA GLU A 71 12.91 27.35 17.31
C GLU A 71 13.09 28.20 18.57
N VAL A 72 12.12 29.04 18.87
CA VAL A 72 12.16 29.90 20.06
C VAL A 72 11.29 29.24 21.13
N ASP A 73 11.91 28.68 22.16
CA ASP A 73 11.19 28.23 23.35
C ASP A 73 10.87 29.47 24.21
N PHE A 74 9.62 29.92 24.13
CA PHE A 74 9.14 31.09 24.88
C PHE A 74 9.10 30.86 26.40
N GLY A 75 8.98 29.60 26.85
CA GLY A 75 8.97 29.25 28.28
C GLY A 75 10.37 29.32 28.89
N LYS A 76 11.38 28.84 28.16
CA LYS A 76 12.78 28.84 28.61
C LYS A 76 13.58 30.08 28.17
N LYS A 77 13.02 30.92 27.30
CA LYS A 77 13.72 32.06 26.66
C LYS A 77 15.00 31.65 25.95
N GLN A 78 15.00 30.46 25.34
CA GLN A 78 16.16 29.92 24.61
C GLN A 78 15.85 29.72 23.12
N LEU A 79 16.91 29.82 22.32
CA LEU A 79 16.89 29.45 20.90
C LEU A 79 17.39 28.02 20.79
N GLU A 80 16.49 27.09 20.48
CA GLU A 80 16.84 25.70 20.21
C GLU A 80 17.17 25.56 18.72
N LYS A 81 18.31 24.96 18.39
CA LYS A 81 18.66 24.69 16.99
C LYS A 81 17.70 23.63 16.47
N LYS A 82 16.93 23.96 15.43
CA LYS A 82 16.06 22.98 14.80
C LYS A 82 16.91 21.80 14.31
N PRO A 83 16.43 20.55 14.48
CA PRO A 83 17.02 19.44 13.76
C PRO A 83 17.05 19.78 12.27
N LEU A 84 18.12 19.36 11.58
CA LEU A 84 18.34 19.66 10.17
C LEU A 84 17.07 19.23 9.40
N PRO A 85 16.31 20.16 8.79
CA PRO A 85 15.11 19.78 8.06
C PRO A 85 15.57 18.97 6.86
N VAL A 86 15.28 17.67 6.87
CA VAL A 86 15.64 16.79 5.78
C VAL A 86 14.53 16.89 4.76
N VAL A 87 14.74 17.70 3.72
CA VAL A 87 13.76 17.98 2.66
C VAL A 87 14.25 17.37 1.35
N VAL A 88 13.33 16.78 0.58
CA VAL A 88 13.65 16.27 -0.76
C VAL A 88 13.64 17.42 -1.76
N GLU A 89 14.54 17.39 -2.72
CA GLU A 89 14.53 18.30 -3.86
C GLU A 89 13.43 17.87 -4.85
N LEU A 90 12.51 18.78 -5.16
CA LEU A 90 11.42 18.50 -6.08
C LEU A 90 11.93 18.29 -7.52
N GLY A 91 12.87 19.11 -8.00
CA GLY A 91 13.48 18.95 -9.32
C GLY A 91 12.48 18.61 -10.43
N GLU A 92 12.75 17.55 -11.19
CA GLU A 92 11.85 17.03 -12.23
C GLU A 92 10.47 16.59 -11.70
N ALA A 93 10.35 16.19 -10.43
CA ALA A 93 9.07 15.77 -9.84
C ALA A 93 8.06 16.92 -9.73
N GLU A 94 8.50 18.18 -9.87
CA GLU A 94 7.62 19.34 -9.99
C GLU A 94 6.69 19.24 -11.21
N GLU A 95 7.10 18.53 -12.28
CA GLU A 95 6.27 18.26 -13.47
C GLU A 95 5.02 17.43 -13.15
N LEU A 96 5.05 16.62 -12.09
CA LEU A 96 3.91 15.81 -11.65
C LEU A 96 2.89 16.64 -10.85
N LEU A 97 3.28 17.82 -10.37
CA LEU A 97 2.48 18.64 -9.50
C LEU A 97 1.66 19.68 -10.30
N ARG A 98 0.44 19.95 -9.84
CA ARG A 98 -0.50 20.91 -10.44
C ARG A 98 -0.86 22.03 -9.47
N SER A 99 -1.16 23.21 -10.00
CA SER A 99 -1.47 24.40 -9.21
C SER A 99 -2.91 24.39 -8.66
N ARG A 100 -3.13 25.15 -7.58
CA ARG A 100 -4.44 25.32 -6.92
C ARG A 100 -5.42 26.06 -7.86
N GLY A 101 -6.28 25.32 -8.54
CA GLY A 101 -7.30 25.87 -9.46
C GLY A 101 -7.76 24.90 -10.55
N GLU A 102 -6.93 23.92 -10.89
CA GLU A 102 -7.33 22.86 -11.81
C GLU A 102 -8.11 21.79 -11.04
N GLY A 103 -9.41 21.63 -11.32
CA GLY A 103 -10.23 20.54 -10.78
C GLY A 103 -9.64 19.14 -11.08
N GLY A 104 -10.06 18.12 -10.33
CA GLY A 104 -9.64 16.73 -10.54
C GLY A 104 -9.16 15.99 -9.28
N GLY A 105 -8.88 14.69 -9.44
CA GLY A 105 -8.61 13.74 -8.35
C GLY A 105 -7.30 13.95 -7.60
N LYS A 106 -7.24 14.98 -6.73
CA LYS A 106 -6.10 15.25 -5.84
C LYS A 106 -5.87 14.09 -4.86
N ILE A 107 -4.60 13.76 -4.65
CA ILE A 107 -4.12 12.69 -3.77
C ILE A 107 -3.22 13.25 -2.66
N LEU A 108 -2.19 14.03 -3.01
CA LEU A 108 -1.25 14.66 -2.07
C LEU A 108 -1.19 16.18 -2.26
N GLU A 109 -0.98 16.92 -1.18
CA GLU A 109 -0.65 18.34 -1.14
C GLU A 109 0.84 18.52 -0.85
N ALA A 110 1.56 19.15 -1.80
CA ALA A 110 2.97 19.50 -1.68
C ALA A 110 3.07 21.03 -1.67
N GLY A 111 2.99 21.62 -0.47
CA GLY A 111 2.98 23.07 -0.29
C GLY A 111 1.71 23.72 -0.87
N ARG A 112 1.84 24.43 -2.00
CA ARG A 112 0.70 25.06 -2.72
C ARG A 112 0.26 24.29 -3.96
N LYS A 113 0.94 23.19 -4.27
CA LYS A 113 0.66 22.33 -5.43
C LYS A 113 0.09 20.99 -4.98
N PHE A 114 -0.51 20.26 -5.91
CA PHE A 114 -1.14 18.98 -5.65
C PHE A 114 -0.62 17.92 -6.61
N LEU A 115 -0.41 16.71 -6.10
CA LEU A 115 -0.32 15.52 -6.92
C LEU A 115 -1.74 15.02 -7.19
N LYS A 116 -2.08 14.82 -8.46
CA LYS A 116 -3.35 14.21 -8.87
C LYS A 116 -3.15 12.76 -9.28
N LEU A 117 -4.23 11.99 -9.34
CA LEU A 117 -4.20 10.58 -9.76
C LEU A 117 -3.69 10.41 -11.19
N ASP A 118 -4.08 11.31 -12.10
CA ASP A 118 -3.67 11.33 -13.51
C ASP A 118 -2.25 11.88 -13.74
N SER A 119 -1.61 12.41 -12.71
CA SER A 119 -0.22 12.89 -12.80
C SER A 119 0.81 11.77 -12.97
N PHE A 120 0.46 10.52 -12.64
CA PHE A 120 1.37 9.38 -12.70
C PHE A 120 0.65 8.12 -13.19
N ASP A 121 1.41 7.09 -13.55
CA ASP A 121 0.85 5.83 -14.03
C ASP A 121 0.31 5.00 -12.85
N PHE A 122 -0.91 5.34 -12.42
CA PHE A 122 -1.61 4.65 -11.34
C PHE A 122 -1.98 3.21 -11.70
N ALA A 123 -1.98 2.84 -12.99
CA ALA A 123 -2.22 1.47 -13.44
C ALA A 123 -0.99 0.57 -13.26
N LYS A 124 0.08 1.04 -12.59
CA LYS A 124 1.23 0.24 -12.15
C LYS A 124 1.17 -0.05 -10.66
N HIS A 125 1.69 -1.21 -10.27
CA HIS A 125 1.66 -1.68 -8.89
C HIS A 125 2.26 -0.65 -7.92
N ALA A 126 1.67 -0.58 -6.74
CA ALA A 126 2.04 0.40 -5.73
C ALA A 126 2.26 -0.22 -4.34
N LEU A 127 3.26 0.27 -3.61
CA LEU A 127 3.49 -0.02 -2.19
C LEU A 127 3.07 1.18 -1.35
N VAL A 128 2.23 0.95 -0.35
CA VAL A 128 1.91 1.92 0.71
C VAL A 128 2.46 1.39 2.02
N VAL A 129 3.48 2.03 2.60
CA VAL A 129 4.16 1.50 3.80
C VAL A 129 4.30 2.55 4.88
N GLY A 130 4.21 2.14 6.14
CA GLY A 130 4.32 3.01 7.31
C GLY A 130 3.67 2.46 8.56
N GLN A 131 4.02 3.01 9.72
CA GLN A 131 3.49 2.57 11.02
C GLN A 131 1.96 2.74 11.15
N THR A 132 1.37 2.21 12.20
CA THR A 132 -0.06 2.41 12.50
C THR A 132 -0.38 3.88 12.78
N GLY A 133 -1.52 4.35 12.27
CA GLY A 133 -2.02 5.72 12.51
C GLY A 133 -1.37 6.83 11.69
N VAL A 134 -0.43 6.51 10.78
CA VAL A 134 0.31 7.53 10.00
C VAL A 134 -0.42 8.06 8.76
N GLY A 135 -1.50 7.40 8.32
CA GLY A 135 -2.31 7.84 7.18
C GLY A 135 -2.41 6.89 5.98
N LYS A 136 -1.87 5.67 6.05
CA LYS A 136 -1.93 4.65 4.96
C LYS A 136 -3.34 4.41 4.45
N SER A 137 -4.25 3.97 5.32
CA SER A 137 -5.65 3.68 4.97
C SER A 137 -6.34 4.92 4.40
N LYS A 138 -5.99 6.12 4.88
CA LYS A 138 -6.55 7.36 4.35
C LYS A 138 -6.13 7.62 2.91
N LEU A 139 -4.87 7.36 2.56
CA LEU A 139 -4.39 7.45 1.19
C LEU A 139 -5.11 6.45 0.29
N LEU A 140 -5.27 5.20 0.73
CA LEU A 140 -6.01 4.18 -0.01
C LEU A 140 -7.48 4.58 -0.25
N GLU A 141 -8.17 5.08 0.77
CA GLU A 141 -9.53 5.61 0.64
C GLU A 141 -9.62 6.71 -0.41
N ILE A 142 -8.68 7.65 -0.41
CA ILE A 142 -8.64 8.75 -1.39
C ILE A 142 -8.40 8.19 -2.80
N LEU A 143 -7.42 7.31 -2.97
CA LEU A 143 -7.10 6.68 -4.25
C LEU A 143 -8.30 5.91 -4.82
N VAL A 144 -8.92 5.05 -4.01
CA VAL A 144 -10.10 4.25 -4.39
C VAL A 144 -11.27 5.17 -4.75
N GLY A 145 -11.51 6.22 -3.95
CA GLY A 145 -12.55 7.20 -4.23
C GLY A 145 -12.34 7.94 -5.56
N ARG A 146 -11.09 8.29 -5.90
CA ARG A 146 -10.75 8.92 -7.20
C ARG A 146 -10.92 7.95 -8.35
N LEU A 147 -10.40 6.73 -8.23
CA LEU A 147 -10.58 5.68 -9.24
C LEU A 147 -12.05 5.44 -9.54
N ARG A 148 -12.88 5.36 -8.50
CA ARG A 148 -14.30 5.12 -8.65
C ARG A 148 -15.06 6.30 -9.27
N ARG A 149 -14.63 7.53 -9.01
CA ARG A 149 -15.27 8.74 -9.53
C ARG A 149 -14.87 8.98 -11.00
N ASP A 150 -13.58 8.91 -11.27
CA ASP A 150 -12.99 9.40 -12.52
C ASP A 150 -12.76 8.26 -13.54
N TYR A 151 -12.72 7.00 -13.10
CA TYR A 151 -12.30 5.85 -13.92
C TYR A 151 -13.23 4.62 -13.80
N ARG A 152 -14.49 4.80 -13.38
CA ARG A 152 -15.46 3.70 -13.14
C ARG A 152 -15.64 2.76 -14.33
N ASP A 153 -15.67 3.30 -15.53
CA ASP A 153 -16.03 2.55 -16.74
C ASP A 153 -14.83 1.75 -17.29
N GLU A 154 -13.62 2.19 -17.00
CA GLU A 154 -12.38 1.54 -17.43
C GLU A 154 -11.84 0.53 -16.41
N TYR A 155 -12.02 0.80 -15.12
CA TYR A 155 -11.44 0.01 -14.03
C TYR A 155 -12.50 -0.51 -13.06
N GLY A 156 -12.44 -1.81 -12.78
CA GLY A 156 -13.07 -2.43 -11.62
C GLY A 156 -12.11 -2.45 -10.44
N VAL A 157 -12.54 -1.98 -9.27
CA VAL A 157 -11.71 -1.95 -8.07
C VAL A 157 -12.20 -2.96 -7.05
N VAL A 158 -11.30 -3.80 -6.55
CA VAL A 158 -11.57 -4.74 -5.45
C VAL A 158 -10.65 -4.40 -4.30
N VAL A 159 -11.21 -4.15 -3.12
CA VAL A 159 -10.47 -3.82 -1.91
C VAL A 159 -10.63 -4.94 -0.91
N ILE A 160 -9.51 -5.52 -0.45
CA ILE A 160 -9.47 -6.49 0.63
C ILE A 160 -9.00 -5.78 1.89
N ASP A 161 -9.88 -5.72 2.90
CA ASP A 161 -9.58 -5.16 4.22
C ASP A 161 -9.74 -6.27 5.29
N PRO A 162 -8.63 -6.92 5.70
CA PRO A 162 -8.66 -7.94 6.74
C PRO A 162 -9.12 -7.41 8.10
N HIS A 163 -8.94 -6.11 8.38
CA HIS A 163 -9.26 -5.49 9.66
C HIS A 163 -10.67 -4.88 9.69
N ALA A 164 -11.32 -4.71 8.54
CA ALA A 164 -12.59 -3.99 8.38
C ALA A 164 -12.56 -2.59 9.02
N ALA A 165 -11.40 -1.92 8.96
CA ALA A 165 -11.15 -0.63 9.61
C ALA A 165 -11.28 0.56 8.67
N MET A 166 -11.23 0.32 7.35
CA MET A 166 -11.37 1.38 6.35
C MET A 166 -12.83 1.85 6.27
N LYS A 167 -13.02 3.18 6.32
CA LYS A 167 -14.35 3.78 6.26
C LYS A 167 -14.68 4.12 4.83
N PHE A 168 -15.40 3.24 4.17
CA PHE A 168 -15.92 3.50 2.83
C PHE A 168 -17.36 3.99 2.90
N PRO A 169 -17.75 4.98 2.08
CA PRO A 169 -19.15 5.39 2.02
C PRO A 169 -20.01 4.20 1.57
N GLU A 170 -20.98 3.83 2.41
CA GLU A 170 -21.86 2.66 2.22
C GLU A 170 -22.67 2.70 0.91
N THR A 171 -22.75 3.85 0.24
CA THR A 171 -23.68 4.10 -0.87
C THR A 171 -23.11 3.86 -2.26
N ASP A 172 -21.78 3.69 -2.43
CA ASP A 172 -21.13 3.77 -3.77
C ASP A 172 -20.42 2.50 -4.27
N GLY A 173 -20.43 1.40 -3.51
CA GLY A 173 -19.83 0.11 -3.87
C GLY A 173 -20.58 -1.10 -3.29
N ALA A 174 -20.27 -2.30 -3.78
CA ALA A 174 -20.76 -3.54 -3.17
C ALA A 174 -19.90 -3.89 -1.95
N VAL A 175 -20.52 -4.30 -0.85
CA VAL A 175 -19.83 -4.84 0.32
C VAL A 175 -20.05 -6.34 0.36
N LEU A 176 -18.98 -7.11 0.18
CA LEU A 176 -18.92 -8.54 0.45
C LEU A 176 -18.48 -8.72 1.91
N ASP A 177 -19.48 -8.83 2.79
CA ASP A 177 -19.28 -9.15 4.20
C ASP A 177 -19.37 -10.67 4.40
N PHE A 178 -18.21 -11.30 4.58
CA PHE A 178 -18.11 -12.74 4.77
C PHE A 178 -18.51 -13.22 6.17
N VAL A 179 -18.84 -12.30 7.10
CA VAL A 179 -19.47 -12.65 8.38
C VAL A 179 -20.98 -12.85 8.18
N ARG A 180 -21.61 -11.99 7.38
CA ARG A 180 -23.08 -11.97 7.19
C ARG A 180 -23.57 -12.75 5.98
N GLY A 181 -22.69 -13.03 5.01
CA GLY A 181 -23.02 -13.75 3.79
C GLY A 181 -21.81 -14.47 3.19
N GLY A 182 -21.93 -14.88 1.93
CA GLY A 182 -20.88 -15.55 1.18
C GLY A 182 -20.76 -15.05 -0.25
N CYS A 183 -19.67 -15.44 -0.90
CA CYS A 183 -19.41 -15.22 -2.32
C CYS A 183 -19.11 -16.59 -2.97
N GLU A 184 -19.45 -16.78 -4.24
CA GLU A 184 -18.91 -17.92 -4.97
C GLU A 184 -17.39 -17.74 -5.08
N LEU A 185 -16.59 -18.51 -4.34
CA LEU A 185 -15.14 -18.36 -4.23
C LEU A 185 -14.33 -19.31 -5.13
N PHE A 186 -14.96 -20.34 -5.69
CA PHE A 186 -14.35 -21.28 -6.62
C PHE A 186 -15.01 -21.11 -7.99
N GLY A 187 -14.58 -20.12 -8.77
CA GLY A 187 -15.30 -19.69 -9.98
C GLY A 187 -15.45 -20.82 -11.01
N SER A 188 -16.70 -21.15 -11.33
CA SER A 188 -17.11 -22.33 -12.09
C SER A 188 -16.86 -22.30 -13.61
N ARG A 189 -16.35 -21.20 -14.18
CA ARG A 189 -16.23 -20.97 -15.63
C ARG A 189 -14.80 -20.82 -16.16
N MET A 190 -13.80 -21.20 -15.38
CA MET A 190 -12.39 -20.93 -15.69
C MET A 190 -11.62 -22.22 -15.97
N ASP A 191 -10.45 -22.09 -16.60
CA ASP A 191 -9.56 -23.22 -16.88
C ASP A 191 -9.32 -24.05 -15.59
N PRO A 192 -9.71 -25.34 -15.58
CA PRO A 192 -9.59 -26.18 -14.40
C PRO A 192 -8.14 -26.38 -13.94
N HIS A 193 -7.16 -26.37 -14.86
CA HIS A 193 -5.75 -26.59 -14.50
C HIS A 193 -5.21 -25.41 -13.69
N MET A 194 -5.34 -24.19 -14.21
CA MET A 194 -4.84 -22.98 -13.53
C MET A 194 -5.54 -22.76 -12.18
N THR A 195 -6.86 -22.95 -12.16
CA THR A 195 -7.66 -22.83 -10.93
C THR A 195 -7.20 -23.86 -9.88
N THR A 196 -6.90 -25.09 -10.30
CA THR A 196 -6.40 -26.14 -9.41
C THR A 196 -5.06 -25.78 -8.78
N GLU A 197 -4.09 -25.31 -9.58
CA GLU A 197 -2.77 -24.94 -9.06
C GLU A 197 -2.87 -23.78 -8.05
N MET A 198 -3.61 -22.71 -8.39
CA MET A 198 -3.77 -21.57 -7.48
C MET A 198 -4.54 -21.93 -6.20
N THR A 199 -5.61 -22.71 -6.31
CA THR A 199 -6.36 -23.19 -5.13
C THR A 199 -5.48 -24.09 -4.28
N THR A 200 -4.65 -24.94 -4.88
CA THR A 200 -3.69 -25.76 -4.14
C THR A 200 -2.69 -24.91 -3.34
N LEU A 201 -2.20 -23.80 -3.90
CA LEU A 201 -1.32 -22.86 -3.18
C LEU A 201 -2.02 -22.19 -1.98
N VAL A 202 -3.31 -21.86 -2.12
CA VAL A 202 -4.11 -21.30 -1.01
C VAL A 202 -4.24 -22.31 0.12
N PHE A 203 -4.56 -23.58 -0.19
CA PHE A 203 -4.63 -24.65 0.80
C PHE A 203 -3.26 -24.99 1.41
N LYS A 204 -2.18 -24.96 0.63
CA LYS A 204 -0.80 -25.14 1.12
C LYS A 204 -0.47 -24.14 2.23
N ALA A 205 -0.85 -22.87 2.05
CA ALA A 205 -0.68 -21.84 3.07
C ALA A 205 -1.47 -22.12 4.37
N MET A 206 -2.61 -22.83 4.29
CA MET A 206 -3.41 -23.21 5.47
C MET A 206 -2.84 -24.42 6.22
N LEU A 207 -2.35 -25.39 5.46
CA LEU A 207 -1.84 -26.67 5.98
C LEU A 207 -0.45 -26.54 6.59
N GLY A 208 0.37 -25.60 6.11
CA GLY A 208 1.69 -25.32 6.65
C GLY A 208 2.56 -26.57 6.69
N SER A 209 3.06 -26.93 7.86
CA SER A 209 3.93 -28.11 8.05
C SER A 209 3.24 -29.46 7.78
N GLN A 210 1.90 -29.51 7.75
CA GLN A 210 1.15 -30.73 7.43
C GLN A 210 1.08 -31.00 5.92
N TYR A 211 1.51 -30.04 5.09
CA TYR A 211 1.51 -30.20 3.65
C TYR A 211 2.61 -31.17 3.20
N GLY A 212 2.25 -32.21 2.46
CA GLY A 212 3.17 -33.21 1.93
C GLY A 212 2.76 -33.72 0.55
N ALA A 213 3.66 -34.43 -0.13
CA ALA A 213 3.48 -34.82 -1.53
C ALA A 213 2.20 -35.64 -1.81
N LYS A 214 1.83 -36.55 -0.90
CA LYS A 214 0.60 -37.35 -1.03
C LYS A 214 -0.65 -36.51 -0.81
N LEU A 215 -0.63 -35.62 0.17
CA LEU A 215 -1.69 -34.66 0.41
C LEU A 215 -1.88 -33.78 -0.82
N GLU A 216 -0.80 -33.21 -1.35
CA GLU A 216 -0.82 -32.39 -2.56
C GLU A 216 -1.47 -33.14 -3.72
N ARG A 217 -1.09 -34.41 -3.92
CA ARG A 217 -1.68 -35.26 -4.97
C ARG A 217 -3.19 -35.41 -4.77
N VAL A 218 -3.66 -35.79 -3.57
CA VAL A 218 -5.09 -35.91 -3.28
C VAL A 218 -5.83 -34.59 -3.52
N LEU A 219 -5.28 -33.49 -3.00
CA LEU A 219 -5.90 -32.17 -3.12
C LEU A 219 -6.00 -31.71 -4.57
N LYS A 220 -4.91 -31.82 -5.35
CA LYS A 220 -4.89 -31.43 -6.76
C LYS A 220 -5.91 -32.21 -7.58
N PHE A 221 -5.92 -33.54 -7.44
CA PHE A 221 -6.88 -34.38 -8.15
C PHE A 221 -8.32 -34.06 -7.71
N ALA A 222 -8.58 -33.85 -6.41
CA ALA A 222 -9.93 -33.57 -5.92
C ALA A 222 -10.46 -32.24 -6.43
N VAL A 223 -9.65 -31.18 -6.31
CA VAL A 223 -9.98 -29.85 -6.80
C VAL A 223 -10.19 -29.87 -8.32
N PHE A 224 -9.28 -30.48 -9.08
CA PHE A 224 -9.41 -30.58 -10.54
C PHE A 224 -10.67 -31.33 -10.98
N THR A 225 -10.95 -32.47 -10.33
CA THR A 225 -12.12 -33.31 -10.64
C THR A 225 -13.41 -32.53 -10.38
N LEU A 226 -13.50 -31.84 -9.23
CA LEU A 226 -14.68 -31.06 -8.87
C LEU A 226 -14.87 -29.81 -9.72
N LEU A 227 -13.78 -29.13 -10.10
CA LEU A 227 -13.84 -28.00 -11.03
C LEU A 227 -14.32 -28.45 -12.41
N THR A 228 -13.79 -29.56 -12.92
CA THR A 228 -14.20 -30.13 -14.21
C THR A 228 -15.68 -30.51 -14.21
N ALA A 229 -16.19 -31.01 -13.09
CA ALA A 229 -17.61 -31.33 -12.91
C ALA A 229 -18.50 -30.10 -12.60
N GLY A 230 -17.93 -28.89 -12.45
CA GLY A 230 -18.68 -27.69 -12.05
C GLY A 230 -19.28 -27.78 -10.63
N LYS A 231 -18.71 -28.62 -9.75
CA LYS A 231 -19.21 -28.92 -8.39
C LYS A 231 -18.26 -28.43 -7.28
N MET A 232 -17.24 -27.64 -7.63
CA MET A 232 -16.23 -27.19 -6.67
C MET A 232 -16.80 -26.25 -5.61
N SER A 233 -16.70 -26.66 -4.35
CA SER A 233 -17.04 -25.88 -3.16
C SER A 233 -16.38 -26.54 -1.94
N VAL A 234 -16.35 -25.86 -0.78
CA VAL A 234 -15.87 -26.47 0.48
C VAL A 234 -16.70 -27.71 0.83
N ALA A 235 -18.04 -27.59 0.77
CA ALA A 235 -18.94 -28.71 1.01
C ALA A 235 -18.77 -29.84 -0.03
N GLY A 236 -18.60 -29.49 -1.31
CA GLY A 236 -18.37 -30.44 -2.39
C GLY A 236 -17.06 -31.21 -2.19
N LEU A 237 -15.98 -30.52 -1.82
CA LEU A 237 -14.68 -31.14 -1.56
C LEU A 237 -14.74 -32.08 -0.34
N ARG A 238 -15.46 -31.67 0.72
CA ARG A 238 -15.72 -32.51 1.89
C ARG A 238 -16.40 -33.82 1.51
N LYS A 239 -17.55 -33.72 0.82
CA LYS A 239 -18.35 -34.88 0.39
C LYS A 239 -17.54 -35.76 -0.55
N PHE A 240 -16.81 -35.16 -1.48
CA PHE A 240 -16.05 -35.91 -2.47
C PHE A 240 -14.92 -36.75 -1.87
N LEU A 241 -14.29 -36.28 -0.79
CA LEU A 241 -13.26 -37.03 -0.09
C LEU A 241 -13.82 -38.06 0.90
N GLY A 242 -14.98 -37.80 1.50
CA GLY A 242 -15.55 -38.66 2.56
C GLY A 242 -16.68 -39.60 2.13
N GLU A 243 -17.39 -39.31 1.04
CA GLU A 243 -18.59 -40.03 0.59
C GLU A 243 -18.35 -40.68 -0.78
N ILE A 244 -18.26 -42.01 -0.81
CA ILE A 244 -17.97 -42.77 -2.03
C ILE A 244 -19.09 -42.64 -3.07
N GLU A 245 -20.34 -42.53 -2.64
CA GLU A 245 -21.50 -42.37 -3.52
C GLU A 245 -21.43 -41.04 -4.28
N PHE A 246 -21.15 -39.94 -3.59
CA PHE A 246 -21.00 -38.62 -4.21
C PHE A 246 -19.79 -38.58 -5.14
N ARG A 247 -18.68 -39.21 -4.76
CA ARG A 247 -17.49 -39.32 -5.60
C ARG A 247 -17.79 -40.03 -6.92
N ASN A 248 -18.50 -41.16 -6.86
CA ASN A 248 -18.90 -41.92 -8.05
C ASN A 248 -19.88 -41.13 -8.94
N GLU A 249 -20.82 -40.39 -8.35
CA GLU A 249 -21.72 -39.49 -9.09
C GLU A 249 -20.94 -38.42 -9.86
N VAL A 250 -19.96 -37.78 -9.20
CA VAL A 250 -19.08 -36.78 -9.83
C VAL A 250 -18.26 -37.39 -10.96
N LEU A 251 -17.64 -38.55 -10.73
CA LEU A 251 -16.81 -39.23 -11.75
C LEU A 251 -17.61 -39.70 -12.97
N GLY A 252 -18.87 -40.12 -12.77
CA GLY A 252 -19.77 -40.49 -13.86
C GLY A 252 -20.06 -39.33 -14.82
N GLY A 253 -19.98 -38.08 -14.35
CA GLY A 253 -20.23 -36.88 -15.15
C GLY A 253 -19.04 -36.37 -15.99
N ILE A 254 -17.81 -36.83 -15.74
CA ILE A 254 -16.57 -36.22 -16.28
C ILE A 254 -16.09 -36.90 -17.59
N GLY A 255 -16.82 -37.89 -18.10
CA GLY A 255 -16.48 -38.60 -19.35
C GLY A 255 -15.27 -39.53 -19.22
N GLU A 256 -14.70 -39.97 -20.35
CA GLU A 256 -13.54 -40.88 -20.38
C GLU A 256 -12.19 -40.17 -20.16
N ASN A 257 -12.01 -39.48 -19.03
CA ASN A 257 -10.68 -39.08 -18.61
C ASN A 257 -9.98 -40.24 -17.90
N ASN A 258 -9.20 -41.01 -18.67
CA ASN A 258 -8.55 -42.24 -18.19
C ASN A 258 -7.62 -42.03 -16.99
N GLN A 259 -6.99 -40.84 -16.87
CA GLN A 259 -6.08 -40.54 -15.75
C GLN A 259 -6.83 -40.27 -14.44
N LEU A 260 -7.93 -39.51 -14.48
CA LEU A 260 -8.73 -39.25 -13.29
C LEU A 260 -9.36 -40.54 -12.76
N LYS A 261 -9.92 -41.36 -13.66
CA LYS A 261 -10.49 -42.67 -13.29
C LYS A 261 -9.42 -43.55 -12.66
N HIS A 262 -8.26 -43.69 -13.31
CA HIS A 262 -7.15 -44.46 -12.76
C HIS A 262 -6.76 -43.99 -11.36
N PHE A 263 -6.57 -42.69 -11.15
CA PHE A 263 -6.22 -42.16 -9.83
C PHE A 263 -7.27 -42.52 -8.78
N TRP A 264 -8.55 -42.25 -9.04
CA TRP A 264 -9.60 -42.46 -8.03
C TRP A 264 -9.94 -43.93 -7.77
N GLU A 265 -9.87 -44.79 -8.79
CA GLU A 265 -10.20 -46.23 -8.68
C GLU A 265 -9.03 -47.06 -8.12
N THR A 266 -7.79 -46.57 -8.25
CA THR A 266 -6.59 -47.36 -7.86
C THR A 266 -5.72 -46.64 -6.83
N GLU A 267 -5.12 -45.52 -7.22
CA GLU A 267 -4.12 -44.82 -6.38
C GLU A 267 -4.74 -44.24 -5.10
N PHE A 268 -5.92 -43.64 -5.20
CA PHE A 268 -6.59 -43.03 -4.06
C PHE A 268 -6.97 -44.08 -3.02
N SER A 269 -7.44 -45.27 -3.42
CA SER A 269 -7.75 -46.35 -2.48
C SER A 269 -6.52 -46.80 -1.68
N GLU A 270 -5.34 -46.83 -2.31
CA GLU A 270 -4.09 -47.08 -1.59
C GLU A 270 -3.75 -45.95 -0.61
N ILE A 271 -3.89 -44.69 -1.04
CA ILE A 271 -3.63 -43.52 -0.20
C ILE A 271 -4.59 -43.47 1.00
N GLU A 272 -5.87 -43.69 0.77
CA GLU A 272 -6.92 -43.71 1.79
C GLU A 272 -6.70 -44.84 2.79
N THR A 273 -6.21 -46.01 2.35
CA THR A 273 -5.95 -47.13 3.28
C THR A 273 -4.67 -46.95 4.10
N LYS A 274 -3.56 -46.51 3.46
CA LYS A 274 -2.23 -46.51 4.08
C LYS A 274 -1.79 -45.17 4.65
N TYR A 275 -2.33 -44.07 4.13
CA TYR A 275 -1.81 -42.73 4.36
C TYR A 275 -2.89 -41.71 4.75
N TYR A 276 -4.10 -42.16 5.14
CA TYR A 276 -5.24 -41.32 5.52
C TYR A 276 -4.86 -40.15 6.41
N GLU A 277 -4.19 -40.44 7.55
CA GLU A 277 -3.79 -39.45 8.57
C GLU A 277 -2.88 -38.34 8.03
N THR A 278 -2.10 -38.63 6.99
CA THR A 278 -1.11 -37.70 6.44
C THR A 278 -1.53 -37.05 5.12
N ALA A 279 -2.53 -37.61 4.43
CA ALA A 279 -2.91 -37.21 3.08
C ALA A 279 -4.36 -36.70 2.97
N VAL A 280 -5.30 -37.29 3.72
CA VAL A 280 -6.74 -37.00 3.62
C VAL A 280 -7.24 -36.25 4.85
N ALA A 281 -6.93 -36.76 6.05
CA ALA A 281 -7.39 -36.19 7.32
C ALA A 281 -7.01 -34.70 7.49
N PRO A 282 -5.80 -34.22 7.12
CA PRO A 282 -5.47 -32.80 7.27
C PRO A 282 -6.28 -31.90 6.32
N ILE A 283 -6.62 -32.39 5.12
CA ILE A 283 -7.49 -31.68 4.17
C ILE A 283 -8.89 -31.55 4.77
N LEU A 284 -9.44 -32.66 5.26
CA LEU A 284 -10.76 -32.69 5.90
C LEU A 284 -10.82 -31.77 7.13
N ALA A 285 -9.79 -31.76 7.98
CA ALA A 285 -9.74 -30.89 9.15
C ALA A 285 -9.83 -29.40 8.78
N VAL A 286 -9.09 -28.97 7.75
CA VAL A 286 -9.17 -27.60 7.23
C VAL A 286 -10.56 -27.31 6.67
N ILE A 287 -11.13 -28.23 5.90
CA ILE A 287 -12.47 -28.09 5.30
C ILE A 287 -13.57 -28.01 6.36
N ASP A 288 -13.50 -28.86 7.39
CA ASP A 288 -14.47 -28.88 8.48
C ASP A 288 -14.44 -27.56 9.26
N GLU A 289 -13.24 -27.04 9.55
CA GLU A 289 -13.07 -25.71 10.15
C GLU A 289 -13.71 -24.60 9.29
N LEU A 290 -13.46 -24.62 7.98
CA LEU A 290 -14.03 -23.62 7.07
C LEU A 290 -15.54 -23.74 6.93
N SER A 291 -16.08 -24.96 7.01
CA SER A 291 -17.52 -25.23 6.92
C SER A 291 -18.31 -24.61 8.09
N LEU A 292 -17.64 -24.31 9.22
CA LEU A 292 -18.24 -23.57 10.34
C LEU A 292 -18.42 -22.07 10.04
N THR A 293 -17.80 -21.58 8.96
CA THR A 293 -17.80 -20.16 8.59
C THR A 293 -18.96 -19.88 7.64
N THR A 294 -19.74 -18.82 7.90
CA THR A 294 -20.85 -18.39 7.03
C THR A 294 -20.44 -18.10 5.59
N ALA A 295 -19.18 -17.68 5.39
CA ALA A 295 -18.52 -17.46 4.11
C ALA A 295 -18.68 -18.59 3.07
N PHE A 296 -18.73 -19.85 3.54
CA PHE A 296 -18.73 -21.04 2.68
C PHE A 296 -20.06 -21.81 2.67
N SER A 297 -21.04 -21.34 3.45
CA SER A 297 -22.33 -22.01 3.66
C SER A 297 -23.47 -21.44 2.78
N GLY A 298 -23.22 -20.35 2.06
CA GLY A 298 -24.25 -19.62 1.31
C GLY A 298 -24.60 -20.24 -0.06
N VAL A 299 -25.79 -20.85 -0.16
CA VAL A 299 -26.47 -21.11 -1.43
C VAL A 299 -27.12 -19.80 -1.91
N GLY A 300 -26.77 -19.31 -3.11
CA GLY A 300 -27.21 -18.00 -3.63
C GLY A 300 -26.23 -16.84 -3.39
N ALA A 301 -24.98 -17.15 -3.08
CA ALA A 301 -23.90 -16.20 -2.84
C ALA A 301 -23.70 -15.21 -4.02
N ALA A 302 -23.34 -13.97 -3.69
CA ALA A 302 -23.09 -12.95 -4.71
C ALA A 302 -21.90 -13.37 -5.61
N SER A 303 -22.00 -13.07 -6.90
CA SER A 303 -20.92 -13.33 -7.86
C SER A 303 -19.99 -12.13 -7.93
N LEU A 304 -18.73 -12.30 -7.54
CA LEU A 304 -17.70 -11.26 -7.65
C LEU A 304 -17.64 -10.62 -9.06
N PRO A 305 -17.62 -11.38 -10.17
CA PRO A 305 -17.69 -10.81 -11.51
C PRO A 305 -18.91 -9.89 -11.72
N GLY A 306 -20.09 -10.34 -11.31
CA GLY A 306 -21.33 -9.57 -11.44
C GLY A 306 -21.30 -8.28 -10.62
N LEU A 307 -20.81 -8.33 -9.39
CA LEU A 307 -20.65 -7.16 -8.52
C LEU A 307 -19.67 -6.13 -9.10
N ILE A 308 -18.56 -6.60 -9.68
CA ILE A 308 -17.58 -5.72 -10.34
C ILE A 308 -18.21 -5.04 -11.57
N GLN A 309 -18.95 -5.80 -12.39
CA GLN A 309 -19.63 -5.25 -13.56
C GLN A 309 -20.68 -4.20 -13.17
N GLU A 310 -21.50 -4.47 -12.16
CA GLU A 310 -22.61 -3.60 -11.75
C GLU A 310 -22.13 -2.38 -10.96
N LYS A 311 -21.33 -2.59 -9.92
CA LYS A 311 -20.95 -1.53 -8.97
C LYS A 311 -19.63 -0.85 -9.33
N GLY A 312 -18.72 -1.54 -10.02
CA GLY A 312 -17.37 -1.06 -10.34
C GLY A 312 -16.40 -1.03 -9.15
N LEU A 313 -16.91 -1.18 -7.92
CA LEU A 313 -16.14 -1.19 -6.69
C LEU A 313 -16.72 -2.23 -5.74
N VAL A 314 -15.87 -3.13 -5.28
CA VAL A 314 -16.21 -4.21 -4.34
C VAL A 314 -15.29 -4.15 -3.13
N TYR A 315 -15.88 -4.06 -1.96
CA TYR A 315 -15.21 -4.10 -0.67
C TYR A 315 -15.37 -5.48 -0.07
N VAL A 316 -14.26 -6.14 0.21
CA VAL A 316 -14.18 -7.46 0.84
C VAL A 316 -13.81 -7.26 2.30
N SER A 317 -14.83 -7.35 3.15
CA SER A 317 -14.69 -7.23 4.60
C SER A 317 -14.57 -8.63 5.21
N LEU A 318 -13.44 -8.88 5.88
CA LEU A 318 -13.13 -10.20 6.43
C LEU A 318 -13.17 -10.26 7.96
N ASN A 319 -13.48 -9.15 8.65
CA ASN A 319 -13.55 -9.01 10.11
C ASN A 319 -12.85 -10.15 10.87
N ARG A 320 -11.51 -10.09 10.88
CA ARG A 320 -10.64 -11.15 11.37
C ARG A 320 -10.98 -11.66 12.76
N THR A 321 -11.50 -10.81 13.65
CA THR A 321 -11.87 -11.18 15.01
C THR A 321 -13.02 -12.20 15.04
N ILE A 322 -13.93 -12.14 14.07
CA ILE A 322 -15.08 -13.05 13.98
C ILE A 322 -14.74 -14.29 13.16
N LEU A 323 -14.09 -14.11 11.99
CA LEU A 323 -13.77 -15.23 11.10
C LEU A 323 -12.59 -16.08 11.61
N GLY A 324 -11.70 -15.49 12.41
CA GLY A 324 -10.43 -16.12 12.78
C GLY A 324 -9.38 -16.02 11.67
N ASP A 325 -8.13 -16.25 12.06
CA ASP A 325 -6.96 -16.00 11.21
C ASP A 325 -6.92 -16.90 9.96
N ARG A 326 -7.19 -18.20 10.14
CA ARG A 326 -7.11 -19.19 9.06
C ARG A 326 -8.18 -18.95 8.00
N ALA A 327 -9.44 -18.78 8.41
CA ALA A 327 -10.53 -18.48 7.47
C ALA A 327 -10.31 -17.13 6.75
N THR A 328 -9.89 -16.09 7.47
CA THR A 328 -9.55 -14.77 6.87
C THR A 328 -8.51 -14.91 5.77
N ARG A 329 -7.40 -15.61 6.03
CA ARG A 329 -6.33 -15.79 5.05
C ARG A 329 -6.79 -16.62 3.85
N MET A 330 -7.60 -17.65 4.07
CA MET A 330 -8.14 -18.47 2.98
C MET A 330 -9.11 -17.69 2.09
N ILE A 331 -10.09 -17.00 2.68
CA ILE A 331 -11.07 -16.22 1.93
C ILE A 331 -10.37 -15.14 1.13
N ALA A 332 -9.43 -14.40 1.74
CA ALA A 332 -8.62 -13.42 1.04
C ALA A 332 -7.85 -14.03 -0.13
N GLY A 333 -7.18 -15.17 0.10
CA GLY A 333 -6.45 -15.91 -0.94
C GLY A 333 -7.34 -16.29 -2.13
N LEU A 334 -8.53 -16.83 -1.86
CA LEU A 334 -9.49 -17.21 -2.90
C LEU A 334 -10.06 -16.00 -3.64
N VAL A 335 -10.37 -14.90 -2.95
CA VAL A 335 -10.80 -13.65 -3.59
C VAL A 335 -9.70 -13.11 -4.50
N MET A 336 -8.45 -13.07 -4.04
CA MET A 336 -7.32 -12.62 -4.87
C MET A 336 -7.11 -13.51 -6.10
N GLN A 337 -7.19 -14.83 -5.91
CA GLN A 337 -7.17 -15.80 -7.00
C GLN A 337 -8.27 -15.47 -8.03
N GLN A 338 -9.51 -15.24 -7.60
CA GLN A 338 -10.59 -14.88 -8.52
C GLN A 338 -10.34 -13.58 -9.26
N VAL A 339 -9.89 -12.53 -8.56
CA VAL A 339 -9.58 -11.23 -9.19
C VAL A 339 -8.51 -11.41 -10.27
N PHE A 340 -7.46 -12.20 -9.98
CA PHE A 340 -6.41 -12.50 -10.95
C PHE A 340 -6.96 -13.24 -12.18
N MET A 341 -7.77 -14.28 -11.97
CA MET A 341 -8.36 -15.04 -13.07
C MET A 341 -9.36 -14.22 -13.90
N LEU A 342 -10.11 -13.30 -13.27
CA LEU A 342 -10.99 -12.38 -13.97
C LEU A 342 -10.22 -11.39 -14.86
N ALA A 343 -9.04 -10.96 -14.42
CA ALA A 343 -8.15 -10.15 -15.26
C ALA A 343 -7.64 -10.97 -16.46
N MET A 344 -7.20 -12.21 -16.24
CA MET A 344 -6.70 -13.09 -17.30
C MET A 344 -7.74 -13.36 -18.40
N THR A 345 -8.99 -13.60 -18.00
CA THR A 345 -10.09 -13.91 -18.92
C THR A 345 -10.77 -12.68 -19.50
N SER A 346 -10.41 -11.47 -19.03
CA SER A 346 -11.16 -10.23 -19.30
C SER A 346 -12.66 -10.37 -18.99
N GLY A 347 -13.02 -11.23 -18.04
CA GLY A 347 -14.39 -11.68 -17.79
C GLY A 347 -15.38 -10.58 -17.36
N VAL A 348 -14.88 -9.40 -17.01
CA VAL A 348 -15.68 -8.24 -16.59
C VAL A 348 -15.64 -7.06 -17.57
N GLY A 349 -14.93 -7.17 -18.69
CA GLY A 349 -14.83 -6.10 -19.70
C GLY A 349 -14.10 -4.83 -19.22
N LYS A 350 -13.43 -4.88 -18.07
CA LYS A 350 -12.70 -3.79 -17.43
C LYS A 350 -11.32 -4.26 -17.00
N LYS A 351 -10.36 -3.33 -16.93
CA LYS A 351 -9.10 -3.58 -16.21
C LYS A 351 -9.38 -3.66 -14.71
N LEU A 352 -8.54 -4.36 -13.96
CA LEU A 352 -8.78 -4.58 -12.53
C LEU A 352 -7.72 -3.92 -11.67
N ILE A 353 -8.14 -3.33 -10.57
CA ILE A 353 -7.26 -2.82 -9.52
C ILE A 353 -7.60 -3.56 -8.23
N LEU A 354 -6.66 -4.35 -7.74
CA LEU A 354 -6.72 -5.02 -6.45
C LEU A 354 -5.99 -4.18 -5.41
N VAL A 355 -6.70 -3.74 -4.38
CA VAL A 355 -6.13 -3.05 -3.22
C VAL A 355 -6.15 -4.01 -2.04
N VAL A 356 -4.99 -4.30 -1.48
CA VAL A 356 -4.84 -5.16 -0.31
C VAL A 356 -4.33 -4.30 0.85
N ASP A 357 -5.15 -4.14 1.89
CA ASP A 357 -4.65 -3.60 3.15
C ASP A 357 -3.98 -4.70 3.98
N GLU A 358 -2.84 -4.35 4.58
CA GLU A 358 -2.00 -5.23 5.39
C GLU A 358 -1.74 -6.62 4.76
N ILE A 359 -0.92 -6.64 3.71
CA ILE A 359 -0.64 -7.87 2.92
C ILE A 359 -0.08 -9.03 3.75
N SER A 360 0.63 -8.75 4.86
CA SER A 360 1.12 -9.80 5.78
C SER A 360 0.02 -10.70 6.34
N LEU A 361 -1.22 -10.21 6.45
CA LEU A 361 -2.32 -11.00 6.98
C LEU A 361 -2.79 -12.08 6.02
N ILE A 362 -2.61 -11.85 4.72
CA ILE A 362 -3.14 -12.69 3.65
C ILE A 362 -2.04 -13.35 2.81
N GLU A 363 -0.81 -13.33 3.33
CA GLU A 363 0.38 -13.88 2.68
C GLU A 363 0.19 -15.35 2.27
N ASN A 364 0.54 -15.65 1.01
CA ASN A 364 0.64 -16.99 0.44
C ASN A 364 1.61 -17.00 -0.74
N GLU A 365 2.06 -18.20 -1.15
CA GLU A 365 3.03 -18.36 -2.25
C GLU A 365 2.50 -17.86 -3.61
N GLY A 366 1.18 -17.91 -3.83
CA GLY A 366 0.54 -17.44 -5.06
C GLY A 366 0.64 -15.93 -5.28
N LEU A 367 0.80 -15.13 -4.21
CA LEU A 367 0.92 -13.67 -4.30
C LEU A 367 2.14 -13.24 -5.12
N ALA A 368 3.28 -13.91 -4.95
CA ALA A 368 4.49 -13.57 -5.69
C ALA A 368 4.30 -13.78 -7.19
N THR A 369 3.62 -14.86 -7.58
CA THR A 369 3.25 -15.15 -8.96
C THR A 369 2.27 -14.10 -9.50
N ILE A 370 1.24 -13.74 -8.72
CA ILE A 370 0.28 -12.69 -9.12
C ILE A 370 1.01 -11.37 -9.37
N LEU A 371 1.90 -10.92 -8.47
CA LEU A 371 2.64 -9.67 -8.64
C LEU A 371 3.56 -9.67 -9.88
N ALA A 372 4.11 -10.82 -10.25
CA ALA A 372 4.96 -10.95 -11.43
C ALA A 372 4.16 -10.97 -12.74
N GLU A 373 2.96 -11.53 -12.73
CA GLU A 373 2.18 -11.76 -13.96
C GLU A 373 1.01 -10.79 -14.19
N ALA A 374 0.47 -10.19 -13.12
CA ALA A 374 -0.73 -9.35 -13.13
C ALA A 374 -0.76 -8.32 -14.26
N ARG A 375 0.39 -7.69 -14.54
CA ARG A 375 0.47 -6.63 -15.57
C ARG A 375 0.17 -7.12 -16.98
N LYS A 376 0.50 -8.37 -17.31
CA LYS A 376 0.21 -8.97 -18.63
C LYS A 376 -1.30 -8.97 -18.92
N PHE A 377 -2.09 -9.02 -17.86
CA PHE A 377 -3.54 -9.16 -17.91
C PHE A 377 -4.28 -7.89 -17.50
N GLY A 378 -3.59 -6.75 -17.38
CA GLY A 378 -4.22 -5.49 -16.97
C GLY A 378 -4.74 -5.48 -15.53
N LEU A 379 -4.19 -6.35 -14.67
CA LEU A 379 -4.39 -6.28 -13.22
C LEU A 379 -3.32 -5.37 -12.61
N THR A 380 -3.74 -4.43 -11.79
CA THR A 380 -2.88 -3.58 -10.97
C THR A 380 -3.06 -3.93 -9.50
N VAL A 381 -1.98 -4.15 -8.76
CA VAL A 381 -2.03 -4.45 -7.32
C VAL A 381 -1.46 -3.29 -6.51
N TYR A 382 -2.25 -2.80 -5.56
CA TYR A 382 -1.84 -1.87 -4.52
C TYR A 382 -1.72 -2.67 -3.22
N VAL A 383 -0.53 -2.69 -2.63
CA VAL A 383 -0.29 -3.41 -1.38
C VAL A 383 0.04 -2.41 -0.28
N SER A 384 -0.60 -2.57 0.88
CA SER A 384 -0.30 -1.81 2.09
C SER A 384 0.31 -2.71 3.15
N GLN A 385 1.24 -2.17 3.93
CA GLN A 385 1.97 -2.91 4.96
C GLN A 385 2.42 -1.97 6.10
N GLN A 386 2.38 -2.46 7.34
CA GLN A 386 2.93 -1.72 8.48
C GLN A 386 4.46 -1.79 8.57
N TYR A 387 5.00 -3.00 8.59
CA TYR A 387 6.43 -3.26 8.70
C TYR A 387 6.87 -4.23 7.59
N LEU A 388 8.00 -3.97 6.94
CA LEU A 388 8.46 -4.85 5.85
C LEU A 388 8.88 -6.23 6.37
N SER A 389 9.30 -6.31 7.62
CA SER A 389 9.68 -7.57 8.29
C SER A 389 8.52 -8.51 8.61
N GLN A 390 7.26 -8.07 8.46
CA GLN A 390 6.08 -8.91 8.71
C GLN A 390 5.71 -9.84 7.55
N VAL A 391 6.29 -9.64 6.37
CA VAL A 391 6.15 -10.57 5.23
C VAL A 391 7.40 -11.43 5.09
N SER A 392 7.28 -12.61 4.50
CA SER A 392 8.45 -13.43 4.19
C SER A 392 9.43 -12.68 3.27
N GLY A 393 10.73 -12.97 3.41
CA GLY A 393 11.77 -12.35 2.58
C GLY A 393 11.56 -12.59 1.08
N GLY A 394 11.02 -13.76 0.70
CA GLY A 394 10.69 -14.09 -0.69
C GLY A 394 9.56 -13.22 -1.24
N LEU A 395 8.47 -13.05 -0.49
CA LEU A 395 7.38 -12.16 -0.87
C LEU A 395 7.84 -10.71 -0.91
N LEU A 396 8.60 -10.24 0.08
CA LEU A 396 9.14 -8.88 0.10
C LEU A 396 10.02 -8.59 -1.12
N ALA A 397 10.91 -9.52 -1.49
CA ALA A 397 11.73 -9.37 -2.68
C ALA A 397 10.87 -9.28 -3.96
N SER A 398 9.82 -10.10 -4.07
CA SER A 398 8.87 -10.04 -5.19
C SER A 398 8.10 -8.71 -5.23
N ILE A 399 7.63 -8.22 -4.09
CA ILE A 399 6.98 -6.91 -3.92
C ILE A 399 7.91 -5.80 -4.41
N LEU A 400 9.14 -5.73 -3.91
CA LEU A 400 10.08 -4.65 -4.27
C LEU A 400 10.52 -4.71 -5.74
N ALA A 401 10.65 -5.90 -6.32
CA ALA A 401 11.00 -6.07 -7.73
C ALA A 401 9.85 -5.67 -8.69
N ASN A 402 8.60 -5.80 -8.24
CA ASN A 402 7.42 -5.60 -9.07
C ASN A 402 6.65 -4.30 -8.78
N ILE A 403 7.14 -3.42 -7.90
CA ILE A 403 6.45 -2.17 -7.57
C ILE A 403 7.06 -0.97 -8.28
N TYR A 404 6.18 -0.13 -8.81
CA TYR A 404 6.56 1.06 -9.57
C TYR A 404 6.37 2.30 -8.70
N ASN A 405 5.20 2.40 -8.07
CA ASN A 405 4.83 3.56 -7.27
C ASN A 405 5.04 3.25 -5.78
N TYR A 406 5.77 4.12 -5.09
CA TYR A 406 5.98 4.00 -3.64
C TYR A 406 5.30 5.17 -2.96
N PHE A 407 4.59 4.88 -1.87
CA PHE A 407 4.05 5.85 -0.93
C PHE A 407 4.52 5.47 0.47
N VAL A 408 5.58 6.12 0.93
CA VAL A 408 6.23 5.82 2.20
C VAL A 408 5.83 6.86 3.23
N PHE A 409 5.08 6.44 4.23
CA PHE A 409 4.83 7.22 5.44
C PHE A 409 5.93 6.96 6.46
N ARG A 410 5.78 7.50 7.68
CA ARG A 410 6.74 7.26 8.76
C ARG A 410 6.93 5.77 9.01
N VAL A 411 8.17 5.30 8.94
CA VAL A 411 8.60 3.90 9.11
C VAL A 411 9.65 3.75 10.21
N SER A 412 9.98 2.50 10.56
CA SER A 412 11.08 2.16 11.48
C SER A 412 12.47 2.45 10.86
N ASP A 413 13.53 2.44 11.67
CA ASP A 413 14.92 2.57 11.19
C ASP A 413 15.30 1.44 10.22
N GLU A 414 14.87 0.21 10.54
CA GLU A 414 15.14 -0.99 9.76
C GLU A 414 14.48 -0.93 8.38
N ASP A 415 13.18 -0.61 8.34
CA ASP A 415 12.43 -0.46 7.08
C ASP A 415 12.99 0.69 6.24
N ALA A 416 13.38 1.80 6.88
CA ALA A 416 13.93 2.96 6.20
C ALA A 416 15.24 2.66 5.46
N ARG A 417 16.05 1.70 5.93
CA ARG A 417 17.27 1.26 5.23
C ARG A 417 16.95 0.54 3.92
N VAL A 418 15.93 -0.32 3.94
CA VAL A 418 15.48 -1.05 2.75
C VAL A 418 14.81 -0.09 1.77
N LEU A 419 13.92 0.77 2.25
CA LEU A 419 13.17 1.71 1.43
C LEU A 419 14.09 2.80 0.86
N GLY A 420 15.01 3.35 1.65
CA GLY A 420 15.92 4.41 1.21
C GLY A 420 16.76 4.04 -0.03
N ARG A 421 17.03 2.75 -0.25
CA ARG A 421 17.72 2.24 -1.46
C ARG A 421 16.82 2.16 -2.69
N ASN A 422 15.52 1.97 -2.48
CA ASN A 422 14.52 1.85 -3.54
C ASN A 422 13.84 3.20 -3.85
N MET A 423 14.02 4.18 -2.97
CA MET A 423 13.49 5.53 -3.11
C MET A 423 14.52 6.42 -3.83
N SER A 424 14.14 7.03 -4.95
CA SER A 424 14.97 7.98 -5.72
C SER A 424 15.03 9.35 -5.00
N LEU A 425 15.56 9.35 -3.77
CA LEU A 425 15.69 10.52 -2.91
C LEU A 425 16.84 11.40 -3.38
N VAL A 426 16.53 12.65 -3.73
CA VAL A 426 17.50 13.69 -4.11
C VAL A 426 17.42 14.80 -3.06
N PHE A 427 18.57 15.26 -2.58
CA PHE A 427 18.65 16.31 -1.56
C PHE A 427 19.30 17.56 -2.15
N PRO A 428 18.83 18.77 -1.77
CA PRO A 428 19.49 20.01 -2.16
C PRO A 428 20.96 20.04 -1.72
N GLU A 429 21.83 20.69 -2.50
CA GLU A 429 23.27 20.76 -2.22
C GLU A 429 23.59 21.25 -0.79
N TRP A 430 22.86 22.25 -0.29
CA TRP A 430 23.07 22.80 1.05
C TRP A 430 22.77 21.77 2.17
N VAL A 431 21.81 20.86 1.97
CA VAL A 431 21.50 19.76 2.90
C VAL A 431 22.67 18.79 2.95
N ILE A 432 23.21 18.43 1.78
CA ILE A 432 24.36 17.53 1.64
C ILE A 432 25.59 18.15 2.29
N GLU A 433 25.86 19.43 2.06
CA GLU A 433 26.98 20.14 2.69
C GLU A 433 26.87 20.20 4.21
N GLU A 434 25.68 20.48 4.75
CA GLU A 434 25.48 20.56 6.19
C GLU A 434 25.56 19.17 6.84
N ALA A 435 25.07 18.14 6.17
CA ALA A 435 25.22 16.75 6.59
C ALA A 435 26.70 16.34 6.65
N LYS A 436 27.48 16.66 5.61
CA LYS A 436 28.94 16.43 5.57
C LYS A 436 29.65 17.13 6.73
N LYS A 437 29.30 18.39 7.03
CA LYS A 437 29.85 19.14 8.18
C LYS A 437 29.54 18.48 9.54
N LYS A 438 28.45 17.72 9.64
CA LYS A 438 28.04 16.97 10.83
C LYS A 438 28.48 15.50 10.82
N GLY A 439 29.23 15.06 9.81
CA GLY A 439 29.64 13.66 9.67
C GLY A 439 28.49 12.70 9.34
N ILE A 440 27.38 13.20 8.79
CA ILE A 440 26.21 12.41 8.42
C ILE A 440 26.36 11.94 6.97
N SER A 441 26.24 10.63 6.72
CA SER A 441 26.27 10.07 5.37
C SER A 441 24.96 10.32 4.61
N GLU A 442 25.01 10.23 3.28
CA GLU A 442 23.79 10.36 2.46
C GLU A 442 22.79 9.22 2.73
N GLU A 443 23.27 7.99 2.98
CA GLU A 443 22.40 6.88 3.39
C GLU A 443 21.66 7.20 4.70
N GLU A 444 22.34 7.83 5.65
CA GLU A 444 21.74 8.26 6.91
C GLU A 444 20.70 9.38 6.69
N LEU A 445 20.92 10.30 5.73
CA LEU A 445 19.89 11.26 5.33
C LEU A 445 18.65 10.59 4.73
N LYS A 446 18.84 9.64 3.82
CA LYS A 446 17.75 8.85 3.21
C LYS A 446 16.93 8.10 4.25
N LYS A 447 17.58 7.63 5.29
CA LYS A 447 16.91 6.99 6.41
C LYS A 447 16.17 8.01 7.29
N GLN A 448 16.84 9.09 7.67
CA GLN A 448 16.28 10.09 8.58
C GLN A 448 15.01 10.76 8.03
N ILE A 449 14.93 10.99 6.71
CA ILE A 449 13.71 11.55 6.14
C ILE A 449 12.52 10.62 6.35
N LEU A 450 12.67 9.30 6.12
CA LEU A 450 11.57 8.34 6.23
C LEU A 450 11.16 8.05 7.68
N VAL A 451 12.10 8.17 8.63
CA VAL A 451 11.84 7.94 10.07
C VAL A 451 11.21 9.16 10.75
N LYS A 452 11.49 10.38 10.26
CA LYS A 452 11.06 11.64 10.89
C LYS A 452 9.84 12.29 10.23
N LEU A 453 9.14 11.59 9.34
CA LEU A 453 7.92 12.11 8.72
C LEU A 453 6.84 12.42 9.77
N ASP A 454 6.23 13.59 9.64
CA ASP A 454 5.06 13.95 10.43
C ASP A 454 3.86 13.06 10.07
N PRO A 455 2.86 12.91 10.97
CA PRO A 455 1.63 12.20 10.64
C PRO A 455 0.96 12.77 9.37
N ARG A 456 0.46 11.88 8.51
CA ARG A 456 -0.12 12.19 7.19
C ARG A 456 0.86 12.72 6.13
N MET A 457 2.14 12.90 6.47
CA MET A 457 3.17 13.16 5.48
C MET A 457 3.65 11.85 4.86
N CYS A 458 3.87 11.89 3.56
CA CYS A 458 4.30 10.77 2.76
C CYS A 458 5.38 11.22 1.78
N VAL A 459 6.41 10.40 1.62
CA VAL A 459 7.37 10.51 0.53
C VAL A 459 6.94 9.55 -0.58
N ALA A 460 6.69 10.09 -1.77
CA ALA A 460 6.22 9.34 -2.91
C ALA A 460 7.28 9.27 -4.02
N ARG A 461 7.57 8.08 -4.53
CA ARG A 461 8.38 7.87 -5.75
C ARG A 461 7.46 7.29 -6.81
N LEU A 462 7.31 8.00 -7.93
CA LEU A 462 6.26 7.72 -8.91
C LEU A 462 6.85 7.42 -10.28
N PHE A 463 6.16 6.56 -11.01
CA PHE A 463 6.46 6.27 -12.42
C PHE A 463 5.47 7.03 -13.30
N ALA A 464 5.99 7.79 -14.26
CA ALA A 464 5.19 8.50 -15.25
C ALA A 464 6.01 8.69 -16.53
N ASN A 465 5.35 8.79 -17.68
CA ASN A 465 6.01 9.07 -18.97
C ASN A 465 7.19 8.12 -19.29
N GLY A 466 7.12 6.86 -18.86
CA GLY A 466 8.17 5.87 -19.12
C GLY A 466 9.40 5.96 -18.21
N LYS A 467 9.44 6.86 -17.21
CA LYS A 467 10.57 7.02 -16.29
C LYS A 467 10.13 7.11 -14.82
N TYR A 468 11.07 6.86 -13.91
CA TYR A 468 10.91 7.13 -12.48
C TYR A 468 11.29 8.58 -12.19
N TYR A 469 10.41 9.29 -11.49
CA TYR A 469 10.69 10.63 -11.03
C TYR A 469 11.38 10.61 -9.67
N PRO A 470 12.21 11.62 -9.35
CA PRO A 470 12.71 11.84 -8.00
C PRO A 470 11.56 11.81 -6.99
N ALA A 471 11.86 11.34 -5.78
CA ALA A 471 10.86 11.27 -4.74
C ALA A 471 10.39 12.67 -4.35
N LEU A 472 9.09 12.83 -4.12
CA LEU A 472 8.49 14.07 -3.64
C LEU A 472 7.89 13.86 -2.24
N GLU A 473 7.88 14.91 -1.44
CA GLU A 473 7.22 14.90 -0.14
C GLU A 473 5.86 15.61 -0.25
N GLY A 474 4.81 15.00 0.30
CA GLY A 474 3.47 15.56 0.29
C GLY A 474 2.61 15.05 1.43
N ARG A 475 1.63 15.86 1.82
CA ARG A 475 0.62 15.50 2.81
C ARG A 475 -0.58 14.88 2.13
N THR A 476 -1.16 13.81 2.68
CA THR A 476 -2.45 13.31 2.17
C THR A 476 -3.51 14.41 2.27
N VAL A 477 -4.27 14.63 1.19
CA VAL A 477 -5.35 15.62 1.21
C VAL A 477 -6.44 15.23 2.21
N ASP A 478 -7.12 16.20 2.81
CA ASP A 478 -8.32 15.91 3.56
C ASP A 478 -9.42 15.44 2.61
N TYR A 479 -10.27 14.52 3.08
CA TYR A 479 -11.39 14.03 2.28
C TYR A 479 -12.41 15.15 2.13
N GLU A 480 -12.38 15.82 0.98
CA GLU A 480 -13.46 16.71 0.57
C GLU A 480 -14.70 15.83 0.33
N GLN A 481 -15.61 15.76 1.31
CA GLN A 481 -17.01 15.42 1.05
C GLN A 481 -17.51 16.50 0.08
N SER A 482 -17.42 16.20 -1.22
CA SER A 482 -18.08 16.99 -2.24
C SER A 482 -19.58 16.75 -2.04
N GLY A 483 -20.29 17.77 -1.57
CA GLY A 483 -21.75 17.76 -1.51
C GLY A 483 -22.40 17.74 -2.88
#